data_AF-A0A3E0ILN6-F1
#
_entry.id   AF-A0A3E0ILN6-F1
#
_cell.length_a   1.000
_cell.length_b   1.000
_cell.length_c   1.000
_cell.angle_alpha   90.00
_cell.angle_beta   90.00
_cell.angle_gamma   90.00
#
_symmetry.space_group_name_H-M   'P 1'
#
loop_
_entity.id
_entity.type
_entity.pdbx_description
1 polymer ?
#
loop_
_entity_poly.entity_id
_entity_poly.type
_entity_poly.pdbx_seq_one_letter_code
_entity_poly.pdbx_strand_id
1 'polypeptide(L)'
;MNSTNIILDLLPTELQRMLENKDLDNVLTYFMSNDISDEKLAYYLSNLANQINTIEYHEMVANIYHFHFNYVDSAYNLAYYHYWQSLEIS
;
A
#
# COMPACT_ATOMS: atom_id res chain seq x y z
N MET A 1 -18.65 11.42 4.87
CA MET A 1 -17.67 10.65 4.08
C MET A 1 -16.45 10.46 4.96
N ASN A 2 -16.10 9.21 5.29
CA ASN A 2 -14.86 8.95 6.03
C ASN A 2 -13.67 9.17 5.09
N SER A 3 -12.55 9.72 5.58
CA SER A 3 -11.37 10.01 4.76
C SER A 3 -10.83 8.76 4.05
N THR A 4 -11.01 7.59 4.66
CA THR A 4 -10.65 6.28 4.11
C THR A 4 -11.40 5.96 2.82
N ASN A 5 -12.70 6.27 2.77
CA ASN A 5 -13.53 6.01 1.59
C ASN A 5 -13.10 6.88 0.40
N ILE A 6 -12.69 8.13 0.67
CA ILE A 6 -12.17 9.03 -0.37
C ILE A 6 -10.90 8.44 -1.00
N ILE A 7 -10.00 7.89 -0.20
CA ILE A 7 -8.75 7.29 -0.70
C ILE A 7 -9.04 6.00 -1.48
N LEU A 8 -9.96 5.16 -0.99
CA LEU A 8 -10.39 3.95 -1.69
C LEU A 8 -10.96 4.29 -3.08
N ASP A 9 -11.77 5.34 -3.19
CA ASP A 9 -12.36 5.79 -4.47
C ASP A 9 -11.31 6.26 -5.50
N LEU A 10 -10.09 6.60 -5.06
CA LEU A 10 -8.98 6.98 -5.95
C LEU A 10 -8.20 5.78 -6.52
N LEU A 11 -8.42 4.58 -5.98
CA LEU A 11 -7.76 3.36 -6.44
C LEU A 11 -8.53 2.73 -7.61
N PRO A 12 -7.85 2.00 -8.51
CA PRO A 12 -8.51 1.13 -9.48
C PRO A 12 -9.49 0.15 -8.81
N THR A 13 -10.61 -0.15 -9.48
CA THR A 13 -11.67 -1.03 -8.96
C THR A 13 -11.15 -2.41 -8.52
N GLU A 14 -10.12 -2.93 -9.18
CA GLU A 14 -9.51 -4.20 -8.81
C GLU A 14 -8.81 -4.12 -7.45
N LEU A 15 -7.98 -3.08 -7.23
CA LEU A 15 -7.37 -2.82 -5.94
C LEU A 15 -8.42 -2.58 -4.84
N GLN A 16 -9.48 -1.82 -5.14
CA GLN A 16 -10.57 -1.62 -4.17
C GLN A 16 -11.15 -2.97 -3.70
N ARG A 17 -11.47 -3.87 -4.64
CA ARG A 17 -12.01 -5.20 -4.32
C ARG A 17 -11.05 -6.05 -3.50
N MET A 18 -9.75 -5.98 -3.79
CA MET A 18 -8.73 -6.71 -3.01
C MET A 18 -8.70 -6.22 -1.56
N LEU A 19 -8.72 -4.90 -1.36
CA LEU A 19 -8.73 -4.29 -0.02
C LEU A 19 -10.03 -4.58 0.76
N GLU A 20 -11.19 -4.51 0.09
CA GLU A 20 -12.50 -4.85 0.68
C GLU A 20 -12.57 -6.31 1.13
N ASN A 21 -11.98 -7.23 0.35
CA ASN A 21 -11.93 -8.65 0.65
C ASN A 21 -10.79 -9.04 1.60
N LYS A 22 -9.99 -8.06 2.08
CA LYS A 22 -8.77 -8.27 2.88
C LYS A 22 -7.73 -9.17 2.20
N ASP A 23 -7.69 -9.15 0.88
CA ASP A 23 -6.74 -9.90 0.06
C ASP A 23 -5.44 -9.10 -0.14
N LEU A 24 -4.79 -8.75 0.99
CA LEU A 24 -3.65 -7.82 1.03
C LEU A 24 -2.38 -8.46 0.43
N ASP A 25 -2.20 -9.77 0.59
CA ASP A 25 -1.04 -10.51 0.08
C ASP A 25 -0.93 -10.43 -1.44
N ASN A 26 -2.07 -10.43 -2.14
CA ASN A 26 -2.10 -10.38 -3.60
C ASN A 26 -1.86 -8.97 -4.16
N VAL A 27 -1.91 -7.91 -3.33
CA VAL A 27 -1.75 -6.53 -3.82
C VAL A 27 -0.37 -6.34 -4.44
N LEU A 28 0.70 -6.86 -3.84
CA LEU A 28 2.04 -6.81 -4.45
C LEU A 28 2.05 -7.53 -5.81
N THR A 29 1.44 -8.72 -5.89
CA THR A 29 1.35 -9.49 -7.14
C THR A 29 0.60 -8.72 -8.22
N TYR A 30 -0.44 -7.96 -7.87
CA TYR A 30 -1.15 -7.09 -8.80
C TYR A 30 -0.24 -6.02 -9.42
N PHE A 31 0.58 -5.34 -8.61
CA PHE A 31 1.54 -4.35 -9.11
C PHE A 31 2.58 -4.97 -10.03
N MET A 32 3.18 -6.10 -9.62
CA MET A 32 4.22 -6.79 -10.39
C MET A 32 3.68 -7.38 -11.69
N SER A 33 2.52 -8.03 -11.66
CA SER A 33 1.96 -8.76 -12.81
C SER A 33 1.44 -7.82 -13.90
N ASN A 34 1.03 -6.61 -13.52
CA ASN A 34 0.52 -5.59 -14.45
C ASN A 34 1.56 -4.50 -14.77
N ASP A 35 2.81 -4.64 -14.31
CA ASP A 35 3.90 -3.67 -14.50
C ASP A 35 3.48 -2.22 -14.19
N ILE A 36 2.81 -2.04 -13.05
CA ILE A 36 2.20 -0.76 -12.70
C ILE A 36 3.27 0.26 -12.30
N SER A 37 3.50 1.26 -13.13
CA SER A 37 4.47 2.33 -12.84
C SER A 37 3.84 3.60 -12.23
N ASP A 38 2.53 3.62 -11.99
CA ASP A 38 1.87 4.78 -11.36
C ASP A 38 2.13 4.83 -9.84
N GLU A 39 3.17 5.57 -9.47
CA GLU A 39 3.59 5.81 -8.08
C GLU A 39 2.47 6.42 -7.21
N LYS A 40 1.50 7.12 -7.80
CA LYS A 40 0.38 7.70 -7.03
C LYS A 40 -0.44 6.62 -6.33
N LEU A 41 -0.53 5.43 -6.91
CA LEU A 41 -1.25 4.31 -6.30
C LEU A 41 -0.54 3.85 -5.02
N ALA A 42 0.79 3.74 -5.03
CA ALA A 42 1.56 3.42 -3.83
C ALA A 42 1.43 4.53 -2.77
N TYR A 43 1.35 5.80 -3.19
CA TYR A 43 1.10 6.92 -2.28
C TYR A 43 -0.30 6.87 -1.65
N TYR A 44 -1.34 6.56 -2.42
CA TYR A 44 -2.70 6.38 -1.89
C TYR A 44 -2.77 5.21 -0.91
N LEU A 45 -2.15 4.08 -1.24
CA LEU A 45 -2.07 2.92 -0.35
C LEU A 45 -1.30 3.24 0.94
N SER A 46 -0.22 4.02 0.86
CA SER A 46 0.53 4.49 2.04
C SER A 46 -0.33 5.34 2.98
N ASN A 47 -1.07 6.31 2.44
CA ASN A 47 -2.00 7.11 3.25
C ASN A 47 -3.13 6.26 3.83
N LEU A 48 -3.62 5.29 3.06
CA LEU A 48 -4.65 4.35 3.53
C LEU A 48 -4.12 3.51 4.70
N ALA A 49 -2.90 2.99 4.60
CA ALA A 49 -2.27 2.22 5.67
C ALA A 49 -2.10 3.05 6.94
N ASN A 50 -1.71 4.32 6.84
CA ASN A 50 -1.63 5.22 8.00
C ASN A 50 -3.00 5.52 8.64
N GLN A 51 -4.09 5.50 7.87
CA GLN A 51 -5.43 5.72 8.42
C GLN A 51 -6.02 4.48 9.08
N ILE A 52 -5.80 3.30 8.47
CA ILE A 52 -6.29 2.02 9.00
C ILE A 52 -5.42 1.56 10.17
N ASN A 53 -4.10 1.82 10.09
CA ASN A 53 -3.11 1.64 11.15
C ASN A 53 -3.11 0.22 11.74
N THR A 54 -3.03 -0.78 10.85
CA THR A 54 -2.82 -2.19 11.23
C THR A 54 -1.52 -2.73 10.64
N ILE A 55 -0.98 -3.78 11.26
CA ILE A 55 0.26 -4.44 10.85
C ILE A 55 0.20 -4.83 9.37
N GLU A 56 -0.88 -5.48 8.95
CA GLU A 56 -1.03 -6.04 7.61
C GLU A 56 -1.05 -4.97 6.52
N TYR A 57 -1.69 -3.82 6.79
CA TYR A 57 -1.70 -2.71 5.84
C TYR A 57 -0.34 -2.04 5.70
N HIS A 58 0.40 -1.90 6.80
CA HIS A 58 1.75 -1.36 6.75
C HIS A 58 2.71 -2.30 6.02
N GLU A 59 2.67 -3.60 6.31
CA GLU A 59 3.51 -4.58 5.63
C GLU A 59 3.19 -4.68 4.13
N MET A 60 1.91 -4.63 3.75
CA MET A 60 1.48 -4.57 2.35
C MET A 60 2.14 -3.40 1.61
N VAL A 61 2.06 -2.18 2.16
CA VAL A 61 2.64 -1.01 1.51
C VAL A 61 4.16 -1.05 1.51
N ALA A 62 4.77 -1.51 2.62
CA ALA A 62 6.21 -1.64 2.70
C ALA A 62 6.76 -2.57 1.61
N ASN A 63 6.09 -3.70 1.38
CA ASN A 63 6.44 -4.65 0.33
C ASN A 63 6.32 -4.03 -1.08
N ILE A 64 5.28 -3.23 -1.34
CA ILE A 64 5.10 -2.53 -2.63
C ILE A 64 6.27 -1.59 -2.91
N TYR A 65 6.69 -0.77 -1.92
CA TYR A 65 7.85 0.10 -2.10
C TYR A 65 9.17 -0.68 -2.18
N HIS A 66 9.35 -1.71 -1.37
CA HIS A 66 10.61 -2.45 -1.28
C HIS A 66 10.88 -3.33 -2.51
N PHE A 67 9.84 -3.94 -3.08
CA PHE A 67 9.98 -4.94 -4.14
C PHE A 67 9.55 -4.45 -5.52
N HIS A 68 8.60 -3.51 -5.61
CA HIS A 68 8.06 -3.06 -6.90
C HIS A 68 8.53 -1.66 -7.28
N PHE A 69 8.39 -0.67 -6.38
CA PHE A 69 8.82 0.72 -6.64
C PHE A 69 10.24 1.03 -6.14
N ASN A 70 11.09 0.02 -5.99
CA ASN A 70 12.42 0.15 -5.37
C ASN A 70 13.41 1.08 -6.11
N TYR A 71 13.05 1.52 -7.31
CA TYR A 71 13.79 2.47 -8.13
C TYR A 71 13.42 3.94 -7.85
N VAL A 72 12.36 4.21 -7.08
CA VAL A 72 11.94 5.57 -6.72
C VAL A 72 12.82 6.08 -5.57
N ASP A 73 13.29 7.33 -5.65
CA ASP A 73 14.26 7.92 -4.70
C ASP A 73 13.88 7.73 -3.22
N SER A 74 12.59 7.83 -2.88
CA SER A 74 12.09 7.68 -1.51
C SER A 74 11.56 6.29 -1.16
N ALA A 75 11.63 5.31 -2.06
CA ALA A 75 10.99 4.01 -1.89
C ALA A 75 11.47 3.28 -0.63
N TYR A 76 12.78 3.16 -0.44
CA TYR A 76 13.32 2.49 0.74
C TYR A 76 12.98 3.23 2.03
N ASN A 77 13.00 4.56 2.04
CA ASN A 77 12.58 5.34 3.21
C ASN A 77 11.12 5.07 3.57
N LEU A 78 10.23 5.01 2.57
CA LEU A 78 8.81 4.71 2.77
C LEU A 78 8.57 3.25 3.16
N ALA A 79 9.31 2.31 2.58
CA ALA A 79 9.27 0.90 2.96
C ALA A 79 9.67 0.71 4.42
N TYR A 80 10.81 1.26 4.83
CA TYR A 80 11.29 1.16 6.21
C TYR A 80 10.39 1.91 7.18
N TYR A 81 9.83 3.06 6.79
CA TYR A 81 8.82 3.73 7.60
C TYR A 81 7.64 2.81 7.91
N HIS A 82 7.08 2.12 6.91
CA HIS A 82 5.95 1.24 7.13
C HIS A 82 6.32 -0.05 7.87
N TYR A 83 7.47 -0.68 7.57
CA TYR A 83 7.97 -1.80 8.39
C TYR A 83 8.19 -1.39 9.85
N TRP A 84 8.65 -0.16 10.10
CA TRP A 84 8.79 0.35 11.47
C TRP A 84 7.42 0.52 12.14
N GLN A 85 6.43 1.10 11.43
CA GLN A 85 5.07 1.24 11.98
C GLN A 85 4.45 -0.13 12.32
N SER A 86 4.67 -1.17 11.50
CA SER A 86 4.14 -2.50 11.81
C SER A 86 4.73 -3.10 13.09
N LEU A 87 6.00 -2.81 13.40
CA LEU A 87 6.64 -3.20 14.66
C LEU A 87 6.15 -2.38 15.87
N GLU A 88 5.89 -1.09 15.70
CA GLU A 88 5.39 -0.23 16.80
C GLU A 88 3.94 -0.55 17.21
N ILE A 89 3.15 -1.13 16.30
CA ILE A 89 1.78 -1.57 16.59
C ILE A 89 1.76 -2.88 17.40
N SER A 90 2.86 -3.67 17.37
CA SER A 90 2.93 -5.02 17.98
C SER A 90 3.04 -5.04 19.50
#